data_AF-A0A8C8X4Q6-F1
#
_entry.id   AF-A0A8C8X4Q6-F1
#
_cell.length_a   1.000
_cell.length_b   1.000
_cell.length_c   1.000
_cell.angle_alpha   90.00
_cell.angle_beta   90.00
_cell.angle_gamma   90.00
#
_symmetry.space_group_name_H-M   'P 1'
#
loop_
_entity.id
_entity.type
_entity.pdbx_description
1 polymer ?
#
loop_
_entity_poly.entity_id
_entity_poly.type
_entity_poly.pdbx_seq_one_letter_code
_entity_poly.pdbx_strand_id
1 'polypeptide(L)'
;MRLEFLQRTFWAATRQSLDCFVIDNNGFILISERSQEMGRFLGEVDGALMTQLLSMGVFSQVTMYDYQAMCKPSNHHHSAARPLVSPISALLTATRWLVNELLLLLLEWSAWGSWRADSKAEAKAVFHQSHKHKKQDMLQPCDTQYPVFVHQTAIQETNGAIECGACQKIFVMQQIPSSNLLLLVTDPTCDCSIFPLILQEATEVKYNASVKCDRMRSQKLRRRPDSCHAFHPEENAQDCGGTSDLSASLPMLLLPLCAWVLPPQLLR
;
A
#
# COMPACT_ATOMS: atom_id res chain seq x y z
N MET A 1 22.42 -37.95 17.19
CA MET A 1 21.29 -38.59 17.90
C MET A 1 20.27 -39.05 16.88
N ARG A 2 19.77 -40.29 16.98
CA ARG A 2 18.87 -40.89 15.97
C ARG A 2 17.45 -40.34 16.13
N LEU A 3 16.84 -39.89 15.04
CA LEU A 3 15.44 -39.43 14.92
C LEU A 3 14.44 -40.40 15.59
N GLU A 4 14.75 -41.70 15.56
CA GLU A 4 13.97 -42.75 16.22
C GLU A 4 13.85 -42.61 17.73
N PHE A 5 14.84 -42.01 18.42
CA PHE A 5 14.76 -41.79 19.87
C PHE A 5 13.72 -40.72 20.20
N LEU A 6 13.77 -39.58 19.51
CA LEU A 6 12.78 -38.51 19.64
C LEU A 6 11.39 -39.01 19.28
N GLN A 7 11.28 -39.80 18.22
CA GLN A 7 10.01 -40.40 17.82
C GLN A 7 9.48 -41.34 18.92
N ARG A 8 10.31 -42.21 19.50
CA ARG A 8 9.89 -43.11 20.59
C ARG A 8 9.51 -42.37 21.88
N THR A 9 10.25 -41.34 22.29
CA THR A 9 9.89 -40.53 23.47
C THR A 9 8.62 -39.73 23.24
N PHE A 10 8.43 -39.20 22.02
CA PHE A 10 7.21 -38.52 21.62
C PHE A 10 6.00 -39.46 21.65
N TRP A 11 6.11 -40.67 21.08
CA TRP A 11 5.05 -41.68 21.13
C TRP A 11 4.79 -42.25 22.53
N ALA A 12 5.76 -42.18 23.44
CA ALA A 12 5.57 -42.56 24.84
C ALA A 12 4.76 -41.50 25.60
N ALA A 13 4.94 -40.21 25.29
CA ALA A 13 4.18 -39.11 25.88
C ALA A 13 2.74 -39.03 25.35
N THR A 14 2.52 -39.25 24.05
CA THR A 14 1.16 -39.31 23.48
C THR A 14 0.32 -40.47 24.03
N ARG A 15 0.97 -41.56 24.47
CA ARG A 15 0.30 -42.66 25.19
C ARG A 15 -0.30 -42.26 26.55
N GLN A 16 0.13 -41.13 27.13
CA GLN A 16 -0.36 -40.62 28.41
C GLN A 16 -1.40 -39.49 28.26
N SER A 17 -1.99 -39.33 27.07
CA SER A 17 -2.99 -38.28 26.78
C SER A 17 -2.46 -36.85 26.97
N LEU A 18 -1.17 -36.62 26.65
CA LEU A 18 -0.53 -35.31 26.69
C LEU A 18 -0.39 -34.74 25.27
N ASP A 19 -0.59 -33.43 25.13
CA ASP A 19 -0.37 -32.71 23.87
C ASP A 19 1.12 -32.42 23.73
N CYS A 20 1.73 -32.96 22.67
CA CYS A 20 3.17 -32.84 22.40
C CYS A 20 3.43 -32.09 21.09
N PHE A 21 4.30 -31.09 21.15
CA PHE A 21 4.69 -30.26 20.02
C PHE A 21 6.21 -30.25 19.85
N VAL A 22 6.67 -30.31 18.60
CA VAL A 22 8.04 -29.91 18.25
C VAL A 22 7.94 -28.59 17.51
N ILE A 23 8.54 -27.55 18.09
CA ILE A 23 8.50 -26.19 17.55
C ILE A 23 9.90 -25.74 17.14
N ASP A 24 9.97 -24.84 16.17
CA ASP A 24 11.22 -24.17 15.79
C ASP A 24 11.56 -23.01 16.75
N ASN A 25 12.77 -22.47 16.65
CA ASN A 25 13.24 -21.28 17.38
C ASN A 25 12.43 -20.02 17.07
N ASN A 26 11.60 -20.02 16.03
CA ASN A 26 10.63 -18.97 15.73
C ASN A 26 9.21 -19.23 16.25
N GLY A 27 8.98 -20.35 16.92
CA GLY A 27 7.67 -20.70 17.51
C GLY A 27 6.67 -21.29 16.52
N PHE A 28 7.11 -21.78 15.36
CA PHE A 28 6.27 -22.52 14.42
C PHE A 28 6.24 -24.01 14.77
N ILE A 29 5.06 -24.62 14.70
CA ILE A 29 4.86 -26.04 14.99
C ILE A 29 5.29 -26.87 13.79
N LEU A 30 6.28 -27.74 13.95
CA LEU A 30 6.76 -28.67 12.93
C LEU A 30 6.13 -30.06 13.07
N ILE A 31 5.95 -30.51 14.31
CA ILE A 31 5.34 -31.82 14.61
C ILE A 31 4.29 -31.61 15.70
N SER A 32 3.07 -32.07 15.43
CA SER A 32 1.97 -32.19 16.38
C SER A 32 1.26 -33.52 16.13
N GLU A 33 0.50 -34.02 17.11
CA GLU A 33 -0.43 -35.13 16.90
C GLU A 33 -1.51 -34.78 15.86
N ARG A 34 -1.98 -33.52 15.86
CA ARG A 34 -3.01 -33.04 14.93
C ARG A 34 -2.36 -32.37 13.73
N SER A 35 -2.62 -32.93 12.54
CA SER A 35 -2.01 -32.44 11.31
C SER A 35 -2.41 -31.01 10.92
N GLN A 36 -3.53 -30.49 11.44
CA GLN A 36 -4.03 -29.14 11.16
C GLN A 36 -3.23 -28.04 11.88
N GLU A 37 -2.45 -28.40 12.89
CA GLU A 37 -1.64 -27.46 13.68
C GLU A 37 -0.23 -27.28 13.10
N MET A 38 0.23 -28.22 12.27
CA MET A 38 1.55 -28.15 11.64
C MET A 38 1.65 -26.95 10.68
N GLY A 39 2.77 -26.23 10.77
CA GLY A 39 3.03 -25.00 10.01
C GLY A 39 2.36 -23.75 10.58
N ARG A 40 1.50 -23.87 11.59
CA ARG A 40 0.91 -22.72 12.28
C ARG A 40 1.83 -22.21 13.38
N PHE A 41 1.65 -20.95 13.74
CA PHE A 41 2.37 -20.35 14.84
C PHE A 41 1.78 -20.83 16.18
N LEU A 42 2.63 -21.15 17.16
CA LEU A 42 2.18 -21.67 18.44
C LEU A 42 1.19 -20.73 19.14
N GLY A 43 1.41 -19.42 19.10
CA GLY A 43 0.49 -18.46 19.72
C GLY A 43 -0.89 -18.35 19.05
N GLU A 44 -1.02 -18.84 17.82
CA GLU A 44 -2.31 -18.94 17.10
C GLU A 44 -3.09 -20.19 17.52
N VAL A 45 -2.38 -21.25 17.95
CA VAL A 45 -2.97 -22.51 18.41
C VAL A 45 -3.22 -22.47 19.92
N ASP A 46 -2.23 -22.06 20.70
CA ASP A 46 -2.27 -21.92 22.15
C ASP A 46 -1.64 -20.58 22.60
N GLY A 47 -2.49 -19.55 22.67
CA GLY A 47 -2.10 -18.22 23.11
C GLY A 47 -1.66 -18.15 24.57
N ALA A 48 -2.21 -19.00 25.44
CA ALA A 48 -1.85 -19.05 26.86
C ALA A 48 -0.41 -19.51 27.05
N LEU A 49 -0.03 -20.57 26.34
CA LEU A 49 1.32 -21.12 26.36
C LEU A 49 2.35 -20.15 25.81
N MET A 50 2.09 -19.53 24.65
CA MET A 50 3.00 -18.53 24.08
C MET A 50 3.13 -17.30 25.00
N THR A 51 2.04 -16.83 25.61
CA THR A 51 2.08 -15.71 26.57
C THR A 51 2.96 -16.03 27.78
N GLN A 52 2.86 -17.25 28.31
CA GLN A 52 3.69 -17.69 29.43
C GLN A 52 5.17 -17.85 29.03
N LEU A 53 5.45 -18.39 27.84
CA LEU A 53 6.82 -18.49 27.36
C LEU A 53 7.48 -17.12 27.12
N LEU A 54 6.69 -16.11 26.74
CA LEU A 54 7.12 -14.71 26.67
C LEU A 54 7.38 -14.12 28.06
N SER A 55 6.50 -14.37 29.03
CA SER A 55 6.64 -13.87 30.41
C SER A 55 7.86 -14.44 31.11
N MET A 56 8.20 -15.70 30.82
CA MET A 56 9.40 -16.38 31.33
C MET A 56 10.69 -16.01 30.57
N GLY A 57 10.61 -15.21 29.51
CA GLY A 57 11.76 -14.81 28.69
C GLY A 57 12.32 -15.91 27.79
N VAL A 58 11.61 -17.04 27.65
CA VAL A 58 12.00 -18.14 26.75
C VAL A 58 11.95 -17.70 25.29
N PHE A 59 10.97 -16.86 24.95
CA PHE A 59 10.88 -16.17 23.67
C PHE A 59 11.00 -14.66 23.88
N SER A 60 11.61 -13.99 22.91
CA SER A 60 11.58 -12.54 22.77
C SER A 60 10.71 -12.14 21.58
N GLN A 61 9.81 -11.20 21.80
CA GLN A 61 9.06 -10.55 20.73
C GLN A 61 9.88 -9.40 20.14
N VAL A 62 10.07 -9.42 18.83
CA VAL A 62 10.76 -8.38 18.05
C VAL A 62 9.83 -7.88 16.96
N THR A 63 9.60 -6.58 16.89
CA THR A 63 8.79 -5.99 15.81
C THR A 63 9.65 -5.83 14.56
N MET A 64 9.25 -6.49 13.48
CA MET A 64 9.86 -6.34 12.15
C MET A 64 9.08 -5.32 11.33
N TYR A 65 9.79 -4.56 10.51
CA TYR A 65 9.23 -3.54 9.62
C TYR A 65 9.52 -3.93 8.16
N ASP A 66 8.48 -3.97 7.34
CA ASP A 66 8.56 -4.12 5.90
C ASP A 66 8.20 -2.79 5.23
N TYR A 67 9.21 -2.13 4.65
CA TYR A 67 9.10 -0.85 3.94
C TYR A 67 8.75 -1.01 2.44
N GLN A 68 8.51 -2.24 1.98
CA GLN A 68 8.21 -2.56 0.58
C GLN A 68 6.87 -3.30 0.43
N ALA A 69 6.03 -3.27 1.46
CA ALA A 69 4.73 -3.92 1.45
C ALA A 69 3.74 -3.21 0.53
N MET A 70 2.69 -3.94 0.15
CA MET A 70 1.59 -3.45 -0.69
C MET A 70 0.28 -3.53 0.10
N CYS A 71 -0.29 -2.37 0.45
CA CYS A 71 -1.53 -2.28 1.22
C CYS A 71 -2.69 -1.89 0.32
N LYS A 72 -3.89 -2.29 0.73
CA LYS A 72 -5.11 -1.72 0.16
C LYS A 72 -5.23 -0.28 0.65
N PRO A 73 -5.45 0.70 -0.24
CA PRO A 73 -5.68 2.08 0.16
C PRO A 73 -6.89 2.12 1.08
N SER A 74 -6.81 2.93 2.14
CA SER A 74 -7.99 3.28 2.89
C SER A 74 -9.04 3.84 1.93
N ASN A 75 -10.30 3.44 2.09
CA ASN A 75 -11.42 3.96 1.31
C ASN A 75 -11.66 5.44 1.67
N HIS A 76 -10.74 6.33 1.27
CA HIS A 76 -11.04 7.74 1.14
C HIS A 76 -11.86 7.86 -0.14
N HIS A 77 -13.18 7.85 0.03
CA HIS A 77 -14.11 8.25 -1.02
C HIS A 77 -13.84 9.72 -1.35
N HIS A 78 -12.87 9.98 -2.23
CA HIS A 78 -12.84 11.22 -2.97
C HIS A 78 -14.08 11.18 -3.86
N SER A 79 -15.12 11.91 -3.48
CA SER A 79 -16.30 12.08 -4.30
C SER A 79 -15.86 12.59 -5.67
N ALA A 80 -15.89 11.72 -6.67
CA ALA A 80 -15.76 12.09 -8.08
C ALA A 80 -16.99 12.88 -8.59
N ALA A 81 -17.96 13.13 -7.71
CA ALA A 81 -19.06 14.03 -7.94
C ALA A 81 -18.48 15.41 -8.26
N ARG A 82 -18.64 15.83 -9.52
CA ARG A 82 -18.39 17.21 -9.91
C ARG A 82 -19.26 18.10 -9.01
N PRO A 83 -18.73 19.17 -8.40
CA PRO A 83 -19.56 20.11 -7.66
C PRO A 83 -20.68 20.57 -8.59
N LEU A 84 -21.91 20.56 -8.08
CA LEU A 84 -23.08 21.00 -8.84
C LEU A 84 -22.79 22.41 -9.36
N VAL A 85 -22.57 22.51 -10.66
CA VAL A 85 -22.36 23.76 -11.37
C VAL A 85 -23.57 24.64 -11.09
N SER A 86 -23.35 25.87 -10.60
CA SER A 86 -24.46 26.73 -10.18
C SER A 86 -25.43 26.91 -11.36
N PRO A 87 -26.75 26.93 -11.13
CA PRO A 87 -27.74 27.06 -12.21
C PRO A 87 -27.50 28.30 -13.09
N ILE A 88 -26.92 29.34 -12.49
CA ILE A 88 -26.52 30.58 -13.18
C ILE A 88 -25.37 30.34 -14.16
N SER A 89 -24.35 29.56 -13.78
CA SER A 89 -23.23 29.25 -14.67
C SER A 89 -23.62 28.31 -15.81
N ALA A 90 -24.57 27.40 -15.59
CA ALA A 90 -25.18 26.61 -16.66
C ALA A 90 -25.95 27.50 -17.65
N LEU A 91 -26.73 28.46 -17.14
CA LEU A 91 -27.43 29.45 -17.96
C LEU A 91 -26.44 30.31 -18.77
N LEU A 92 -25.37 30.81 -18.14
CA LEU A 92 -24.34 31.62 -18.81
C LEU A 92 -23.58 30.84 -19.89
N THR A 93 -23.35 29.54 -19.68
CA THR A 93 -22.70 28.69 -20.69
C THR A 93 -23.64 28.44 -21.86
N ALA A 94 -24.93 28.22 -21.59
CA ALA A 94 -25.95 28.07 -22.61
C ALA A 94 -26.18 29.36 -23.41
N THR A 95 -26.21 30.52 -22.76
CA THR A 95 -26.32 31.81 -23.45
C THR A 95 -25.07 32.10 -24.28
N ARG A 96 -23.87 31.81 -23.74
CA ARG A 96 -22.62 31.93 -24.49
C ARG A 96 -22.60 31.03 -25.72
N TRP A 97 -23.05 29.78 -25.58
CA TRP A 97 -23.21 28.86 -26.72
C TRP A 97 -24.19 29.44 -27.75
N LEU A 98 -25.36 29.91 -27.31
CA LEU A 98 -26.40 30.44 -28.18
C LEU A 98 -25.96 31.71 -28.93
N VAL A 99 -25.19 32.59 -28.28
CA VAL A 99 -24.56 33.75 -28.91
C VAL A 99 -23.51 33.30 -29.95
N ASN A 100 -22.75 32.25 -29.65
CA ASN A 100 -21.74 31.73 -30.57
C ASN A 100 -22.39 31.08 -31.80
N GLU A 101 -23.46 30.31 -31.63
CA GLU A 101 -24.25 29.76 -32.73
C GLU A 101 -24.93 30.87 -33.54
N LEU A 102 -25.44 31.92 -32.89
CA LEU A 102 -26.00 33.08 -33.60
C LEU A 102 -24.92 33.81 -34.40
N LEU A 103 -23.71 33.96 -33.84
CA LEU A 103 -22.57 34.55 -34.53
C LEU A 103 -22.13 33.70 -35.73
N LEU A 104 -22.08 32.38 -35.55
CA LEU A 104 -21.80 31.42 -36.63
C LEU A 104 -22.89 31.46 -37.69
N LEU A 105 -24.17 31.53 -37.31
CA LEU A 105 -25.29 31.70 -38.25
C LEU A 105 -25.23 33.02 -39.01
N LEU A 106 -24.82 34.11 -38.38
CA LEU A 106 -24.64 35.41 -39.05
C LEU A 106 -23.43 35.38 -40.00
N LEU A 107 -22.33 34.74 -39.58
CA LEU A 107 -21.17 34.48 -40.43
C LEU A 107 -21.54 33.58 -41.62
N GLU A 108 -22.25 32.50 -41.37
CA GLU A 108 -22.78 31.59 -42.39
C GLU A 108 -23.74 32.32 -43.31
N TRP A 109 -24.67 33.13 -42.81
CA TRP A 109 -25.61 33.92 -43.63
C TRP A 109 -24.87 34.97 -44.49
N SER A 110 -23.83 35.61 -43.94
CA SER A 110 -22.97 36.52 -44.70
C SER A 110 -22.14 35.79 -45.78
N ALA A 111 -21.75 34.54 -45.53
CA ALA A 111 -21.04 33.68 -46.48
C ALA A 111 -21.99 32.99 -47.49
N TRP A 112 -23.26 32.76 -47.12
CA TRP A 112 -24.27 32.07 -47.94
C TRP A 112 -24.84 32.94 -49.06
N GLY A 113 -24.55 34.24 -49.07
CA GLY A 113 -24.71 35.07 -50.26
C GLY A 113 -23.79 34.65 -51.41
N SER A 114 -22.69 33.92 -51.15
CA SER A 114 -21.68 33.63 -52.16
C SER A 114 -21.52 32.18 -52.60
N TRP A 115 -21.80 31.13 -51.82
CA TRP A 115 -21.51 29.76 -52.26
C TRP A 115 -22.65 28.76 -51.95
N ARG A 116 -23.52 28.55 -52.95
CA ARG A 116 -24.08 27.21 -53.17
C ARG A 116 -23.00 26.38 -53.86
N ALA A 117 -22.27 25.57 -53.10
CA ALA A 117 -21.57 24.41 -53.63
C ALA A 117 -21.50 23.35 -52.53
N ASP A 118 -22.27 22.29 -52.75
CA ASP A 118 -22.34 21.07 -51.95
C ASP A 118 -20.97 20.48 -51.67
N SER A 119 -20.71 20.09 -50.42
CA SER A 119 -19.83 18.95 -50.09
C SER A 119 -20.04 18.54 -48.63
N LYS A 120 -20.95 17.59 -48.43
CA LYS A 120 -21.19 16.89 -47.18
C LYS A 120 -20.17 15.75 -47.03
N ALA A 121 -19.33 15.79 -45.99
CA ALA A 121 -18.48 14.67 -45.59
C ALA A 121 -18.88 14.19 -44.19
N GLU A 122 -19.34 12.93 -44.09
CA GLU A 122 -19.55 12.23 -42.82
C GLU A 122 -18.23 11.61 -42.34
N ALA A 123 -17.82 11.91 -41.11
CA ALA A 123 -16.72 11.21 -40.43
C ALA A 123 -17.31 10.21 -39.43
N LYS A 124 -17.05 8.91 -39.64
CA LYS A 124 -17.48 7.84 -38.73
C LYS A 124 -16.32 7.49 -37.80
N ALA A 125 -16.46 7.80 -36.51
CA ALA A 125 -15.47 7.45 -35.48
C ALA A 125 -15.55 5.95 -35.15
N VAL A 126 -14.55 5.19 -35.57
CA VAL A 126 -14.39 3.75 -35.28
C VAL A 126 -13.29 3.61 -34.23
N PHE A 127 -13.56 3.84 -32.94
CA PHE A 127 -12.72 3.32 -31.85
C PHE A 127 -13.45 3.45 -30.51
N HIS A 128 -14.19 2.43 -30.09
CA HIS A 128 -14.44 2.16 -28.67
C HIS A 128 -14.67 0.66 -28.45
N GLN A 129 -13.60 -0.12 -28.46
CA GLN A 129 -13.61 -1.42 -27.79
C GLN A 129 -12.90 -1.26 -26.45
N SER A 130 -13.69 -0.89 -25.44
CA SER A 130 -13.22 -0.72 -24.07
C SER A 130 -12.99 -2.10 -23.46
N HIS A 131 -11.73 -2.45 -23.21
CA HIS A 131 -11.38 -3.65 -22.46
C HIS A 131 -11.97 -3.55 -21.05
N LYS A 132 -12.81 -4.53 -20.71
CA LYS A 132 -13.42 -4.68 -19.38
C LYS A 132 -12.33 -5.04 -18.38
N HIS A 133 -11.64 -4.04 -17.84
CA HIS A 133 -10.66 -4.23 -16.76
C HIS A 133 -11.37 -4.87 -15.58
N LYS A 134 -11.00 -6.12 -15.28
CA LYS A 134 -11.34 -6.79 -14.04
C LYS A 134 -10.85 -5.88 -12.92
N LYS A 135 -11.76 -5.50 -12.01
CA LYS A 135 -11.50 -4.57 -10.91
C LYS A 135 -10.52 -5.24 -9.93
N GLN A 136 -9.24 -5.23 -10.28
CA GLN A 136 -8.17 -5.63 -9.38
C GLN A 136 -8.12 -4.56 -8.30
N ASP A 137 -8.16 -4.98 -7.03
CA ASP A 137 -8.00 -4.08 -5.90
C ASP A 137 -6.71 -3.30 -6.13
N MET A 138 -6.84 -1.98 -6.27
CA MET A 138 -5.70 -1.08 -6.47
C MET A 138 -4.86 -1.14 -5.20
N LEU A 139 -3.70 -1.77 -5.24
CA LEU A 139 -2.76 -1.80 -4.12
C LEU A 139 -1.80 -0.61 -4.23
N GLN A 140 -1.37 -0.09 -3.08
CA GLN A 140 -0.38 0.98 -3.00
C GLN A 140 0.81 0.56 -2.11
N PRO A 141 2.03 1.04 -2.39
CA PRO A 141 3.16 0.84 -1.50
C PRO A 141 2.87 1.42 -0.11
N CYS A 142 3.18 0.66 0.93
CA CYS A 142 2.98 1.03 2.33
C CYS A 142 4.07 0.42 3.20
N ASP A 143 4.22 0.96 4.40
CA ASP A 143 5.08 0.38 5.42
C ASP A 143 4.21 -0.48 6.35
N THR A 144 4.59 -1.73 6.57
CA THR A 144 3.90 -2.62 7.51
C THR A 144 4.83 -3.05 8.64
N GLN A 145 4.25 -3.38 9.79
CA GLN A 145 4.94 -3.98 10.90
C GLN A 145 4.24 -5.26 11.34
N TYR A 146 5.02 -6.24 11.75
CA TYR A 146 4.52 -7.51 12.28
C TYR A 146 5.43 -8.00 13.42
N PRO A 147 4.87 -8.64 14.45
CA PRO A 147 5.65 -9.23 15.52
C PRO A 147 6.30 -10.53 15.05
N VAL A 148 7.59 -10.70 15.34
CA VAL A 148 8.34 -11.94 15.14
C VAL A 148 8.84 -12.43 16.49
N PHE A 149 8.91 -13.74 16.65
CA PHE A 149 9.33 -14.38 17.88
C PHE A 149 10.65 -15.11 17.67
N VAL A 150 11.54 -14.98 18.64
CA VAL A 150 12.87 -15.62 18.62
C VAL A 150 13.12 -16.24 19.98
N HIS A 151 13.48 -17.52 20.00
CA HIS A 151 13.84 -18.24 21.20
C HIS A 151 15.20 -17.77 21.74
N GLN A 152 15.26 -17.51 23.05
CA GLN A 152 16.49 -17.16 23.74
C GLN A 152 17.25 -18.43 24.17
N THR A 153 18.40 -18.68 23.56
CA THR A 153 19.22 -19.90 23.79
C THR A 153 19.83 -20.01 25.19
N ALA A 154 19.72 -18.96 26.02
CA ALA A 154 20.15 -19.00 27.42
C ALA A 154 19.31 -19.97 28.25
N ILE A 155 18.07 -20.24 27.83
CA ILE A 155 17.11 -21.07 28.56
C ILE A 155 16.87 -22.35 27.77
N GLN A 156 17.52 -23.45 28.18
CA GLN A 156 17.43 -24.73 27.48
C GLN A 156 16.25 -25.59 27.93
N GLU A 157 15.84 -25.46 29.19
CA GLU A 157 14.78 -26.25 29.81
C GLU A 157 13.95 -25.37 30.72
N THR A 158 12.63 -25.48 30.61
CA THR A 158 11.68 -24.83 31.51
C THR A 158 10.47 -25.70 31.76
N ASN A 159 9.91 -25.55 32.93
CA ASN A 159 8.62 -26.10 33.29
C ASN A 159 7.80 -25.03 34.00
N GLY A 160 6.49 -25.11 33.90
CA GLY A 160 5.62 -24.12 34.49
C GLY A 160 4.17 -24.59 34.56
N ALA A 161 3.39 -23.85 35.35
CA ALA A 161 1.95 -23.99 35.41
C ALA A 161 1.33 -22.65 35.01
N ILE A 162 0.33 -22.71 34.12
CA ILE A 162 -0.43 -21.56 33.64
C ILE A 162 -1.75 -21.54 34.40
N GLU A 163 -2.02 -20.46 35.11
CA GLU A 163 -3.28 -20.29 35.82
C GLU A 163 -4.37 -19.82 34.84
N CYS A 164 -5.35 -20.68 34.56
CA CYS A 164 -6.45 -20.41 33.64
C CYS A 164 -7.76 -20.08 34.40
N GLY A 165 -7.62 -19.56 35.62
CA GLY A 165 -8.73 -19.27 36.53
C GLY A 165 -9.10 -20.46 37.41
N ALA A 166 -9.94 -21.36 36.90
CA ALA A 166 -10.48 -22.49 37.68
C ALA A 166 -9.60 -23.77 37.63
N CYS A 167 -8.65 -23.83 36.70
CA CYS A 167 -7.69 -24.92 36.55
C CYS A 167 -6.30 -24.38 36.22
N GLN A 168 -5.29 -25.24 36.39
CA GLN A 168 -3.91 -24.96 36.02
C GLN A 168 -3.49 -25.89 34.89
N LYS A 169 -2.91 -25.32 33.83
CA LYS A 169 -2.32 -26.08 32.72
C LYS A 169 -0.82 -26.19 32.91
N ILE A 170 -0.31 -27.41 33.06
CA ILE A 170 1.12 -27.65 33.26
C ILE A 170 1.79 -27.85 31.90
N PHE A 171 3.00 -27.32 31.74
CA PHE A 171 3.82 -27.55 30.57
C PHE A 171 5.29 -27.78 30.93
N VAL A 172 5.97 -28.51 30.05
CA VAL A 172 7.41 -28.73 30.08
C VAL A 172 7.96 -28.46 28.70
N MET A 173 9.07 -27.73 28.64
CA MET A 173 9.75 -27.31 27.44
C MET A 173 11.23 -27.67 27.56
N GLN A 174 11.77 -28.32 26.54
CA GLN A 174 13.16 -28.76 26.49
C GLN A 174 13.73 -28.59 25.08
N GLN A 175 14.91 -27.98 24.98
CA GLN A 175 15.62 -27.88 23.72
C GLN A 175 16.12 -29.26 23.27
N ILE A 176 15.92 -29.59 21.99
CA ILE A 176 16.46 -30.79 21.39
C ILE A 176 17.97 -30.60 21.19
N PRO A 177 18.82 -31.45 21.77
CA PRO A 177 20.26 -31.27 21.71
C PRO A 177 20.78 -31.31 20.27
N SER A 178 21.75 -30.44 19.97
CA SER A 178 22.33 -30.25 18.63
C SER A 178 21.35 -29.76 17.56
N SER A 179 20.27 -29.06 17.96
CA SER A 179 19.26 -28.52 17.06
C SER A 179 18.71 -27.17 17.57
N ASN A 180 18.07 -26.42 16.66
CA ASN A 180 17.25 -25.23 16.94
C ASN A 180 15.83 -25.57 17.39
N LEU A 181 15.46 -26.85 17.40
CA LEU A 181 14.12 -27.32 17.74
C LEU A 181 13.91 -27.45 19.25
N LEU A 182 12.67 -27.25 19.66
CA LEU A 182 12.22 -27.31 21.04
C LEU A 182 11.09 -28.33 21.15
N LEU A 183 11.17 -29.23 22.12
CA LEU A 183 10.10 -30.15 22.49
C LEU A 183 9.26 -29.50 23.58
N LEU A 184 7.95 -29.47 23.37
CA LEU A 184 6.98 -28.87 24.28
C LEU A 184 5.90 -29.90 24.58
N VAL A 185 5.63 -30.14 25.86
CA VAL A 185 4.65 -31.11 26.33
C VAL A 185 3.69 -30.40 27.26
N THR A 186 2.40 -30.52 27.02
CA THR A 186 1.35 -29.84 27.80
C THR A 186 0.21 -30.78 28.14
N ASP A 187 -0.48 -30.48 29.24
CA ASP A 187 -1.70 -31.17 29.63
C ASP A 187 -2.93 -30.59 28.89
N PRO A 188 -3.70 -31.39 28.13
CA PRO A 188 -4.91 -30.93 27.45
C PRO A 188 -6.15 -30.83 28.36
N THR A 189 -6.07 -31.20 29.63
CA THR A 189 -7.24 -31.28 30.53
C THR A 189 -7.90 -29.94 30.84
N CYS A 190 -7.16 -28.83 30.73
CA CYS A 190 -7.60 -27.48 31.09
C CYS A 190 -7.69 -26.59 29.84
N ASP A 191 -8.88 -26.02 29.59
CA ASP A 191 -9.10 -25.05 28.53
C ASP A 191 -8.71 -23.64 29.01
N CYS A 192 -7.73 -23.05 28.34
CA CYS A 192 -7.14 -21.76 28.67
C CYS A 192 -7.50 -20.66 27.65
N SER A 193 -8.66 -20.78 26.99
CA SER A 193 -9.17 -19.81 26.00
C SER A 193 -9.41 -18.38 26.52
N ILE A 194 -9.20 -18.12 27.81
CA ILE A 194 -9.22 -16.78 28.41
C ILE A 194 -8.07 -15.91 27.87
N PHE A 195 -6.95 -16.54 27.52
CA PHE A 195 -5.81 -15.84 26.94
C PHE A 195 -6.06 -15.57 25.45
N PRO A 196 -5.84 -14.33 24.96
CA PRO A 196 -6.01 -14.02 23.56
C PRO A 196 -4.99 -14.77 22.70
N LEU A 197 -5.41 -15.14 21.49
CA LEU A 197 -4.50 -15.69 20.49
C LEU A 197 -3.50 -14.62 20.05
N ILE A 198 -2.24 -15.04 19.86
CA ILE A 198 -1.15 -14.17 19.41
C ILE A 198 -0.95 -14.42 17.91
N LEU A 199 -1.36 -13.46 17.09
CA LEU A 199 -1.27 -13.52 15.63
C LEU A 199 -0.03 -12.77 15.12
N GLN A 200 0.62 -13.33 14.09
CA GLN A 200 1.70 -12.65 13.35
C GLN A 200 1.15 -11.90 12.14
N GLU A 201 0.12 -11.07 12.35
CA GLU A 201 -0.50 -10.30 11.27
C GLU A 201 0.27 -9.00 10.98
N ALA A 202 0.43 -8.70 9.69
CA ALA A 202 1.03 -7.46 9.23
C ALA A 202 0.03 -6.31 9.35
N THR A 203 0.43 -5.25 10.05
CA THR A 203 -0.37 -4.04 10.26
C THR A 203 0.27 -2.85 9.58
N GLU A 204 -0.52 -2.04 8.88
CA GLU A 204 -0.03 -0.81 8.25
C GLU A 204 0.44 0.19 9.32
N VAL A 205 1.67 0.68 9.18
CA VAL A 205 2.26 1.64 10.10
C VAL A 205 1.79 3.04 9.75
N LYS A 206 1.04 3.65 10.66
CA LYS A 206 0.66 5.06 10.55
C LYS A 206 1.70 5.94 11.23
N TYR A 207 2.53 6.62 10.45
CA TYR A 207 3.53 7.53 10.98
C TYR A 207 2.90 8.83 11.49
N ASN A 208 3.11 9.14 12.76
CA ASN A 208 2.89 10.48 13.28
C ASN A 208 4.00 11.42 12.79
N ALA A 209 3.68 12.72 12.66
CA ALA A 209 4.64 13.73 12.20
C ALA A 209 5.92 13.79 13.06
N SER A 210 5.82 13.48 14.36
CA SER A 210 6.96 13.43 15.29
C SER A 210 7.98 12.33 14.97
N VAL A 211 7.53 11.13 14.58
CA VAL A 211 8.40 9.97 14.31
C VAL A 211 9.36 10.25 13.15
N LYS A 212 8.90 10.98 12.14
CA LYS A 212 9.73 11.40 11.02
C LYS A 212 10.84 12.35 11.48
N CYS A 213 10.54 13.28 12.38
CA CYS A 213 11.52 14.19 12.95
C CYS A 213 12.57 13.48 13.82
N ASP A 214 12.14 12.53 14.65
CA ASP A 214 13.05 11.75 15.50
C ASP A 214 14.01 10.87 14.66
N ARG A 215 13.51 10.30 13.55
CA ARG A 215 14.34 9.58 12.58
C ARG A 215 15.34 10.49 11.88
N MET A 216 14.99 11.75 11.61
CA MET A 216 15.94 12.72 11.04
C MET A 216 17.04 13.09 12.05
N ARG A 217 16.75 13.08 13.35
CA ARG A 217 17.74 13.35 14.40
C ARG A 217 18.73 12.19 14.61
N SER A 218 18.29 10.97 14.36
CA SER A 218 19.05 9.72 14.53
C SER A 218 19.59 9.15 13.20
N GLN A 219 19.84 10.02 12.20
CA GLN A 219 20.34 9.57 10.90
C GLN A 219 21.60 8.72 11.04
N LYS A 220 21.61 7.58 10.36
CA LYS A 220 22.82 6.77 10.17
C LYS A 220 23.89 7.62 9.50
N LEU A 221 25.15 7.48 9.91
CA LEU A 221 26.27 8.18 9.29
C LEU A 221 26.29 7.89 7.78
N ARG A 222 26.17 8.93 6.96
CA ARG A 222 26.32 8.84 5.51
C ARG A 222 27.63 9.51 5.11
N ARG A 223 28.47 8.81 4.35
CA ARG A 223 29.63 9.42 3.71
C ARG A 223 29.14 10.22 2.51
N ARG A 224 29.51 11.51 2.43
CA ARG A 224 29.28 12.32 1.24
C ARG A 224 30.34 12.00 0.18
N PRO A 225 30.05 12.21 -1.12
CA PRO A 225 31.07 12.20 -2.15
C PRO A 225 32.23 13.15 -1.78
N ASP A 226 33.46 12.77 -2.14
CA ASP A 226 34.66 13.52 -1.77
C ASP A 226 34.77 14.85 -2.56
N SER A 227 34.22 14.93 -3.77
CA SER A 227 34.12 16.16 -4.57
C SER A 227 32.70 16.43 -5.06
N CYS A 228 32.39 17.71 -5.27
CA CYS A 228 31.14 18.20 -5.86
C CYS A 228 31.50 19.23 -6.94
N HIS A 229 31.24 18.89 -8.21
CA HIS A 229 31.51 19.77 -9.35
C HIS A 229 30.18 20.41 -9.79
N ALA A 230 29.76 21.44 -9.06
CA ALA A 230 28.48 22.12 -9.31
C ALA A 230 28.53 23.15 -10.45
N PHE A 231 29.73 23.52 -10.91
CA PHE A 231 29.95 24.54 -11.92
C PHE A 231 31.01 24.07 -12.90
N HIS A 232 30.75 24.26 -14.20
CA HIS A 232 31.73 24.06 -15.25
C HIS A 232 32.00 25.40 -15.97
N PRO A 233 33.25 25.79 -16.24
CA PRO A 233 33.57 27.09 -16.85
C PRO A 233 33.02 27.25 -18.28
N GLU A 234 32.76 26.15 -18.98
CA GLU A 234 32.15 26.15 -20.31
C GLU A 234 30.61 26.07 -20.26
N GLU A 235 30.01 26.04 -19.06
CA GLU A 235 28.56 26.01 -18.89
C GLU A 235 27.95 27.40 -19.15
N ASN A 236 27.13 27.51 -20.20
CA ASN A 236 26.40 28.74 -20.49
C ASN A 236 25.07 28.78 -19.70
N ALA A 237 25.08 29.44 -18.54
CA ALA A 237 23.87 29.62 -17.72
C ALA A 237 22.84 30.61 -18.32
N GLN A 238 23.11 31.21 -19.48
CA GLN A 238 22.22 32.19 -20.13
C GLN A 238 21.24 31.57 -21.13
N ASP A 239 21.37 30.29 -21.47
CA ASP A 239 20.36 29.55 -22.24
C ASP A 239 19.16 29.18 -21.36
N CYS A 240 18.42 30.19 -20.89
CA CYS A 240 17.07 29.99 -20.39
C CYS A 240 16.15 29.84 -21.61
N GLY A 241 15.31 28.79 -21.63
CA GLY A 241 14.45 28.44 -22.77
C GLY A 241 13.86 29.67 -23.47
N GLY A 242 14.43 30.02 -24.62
CA GLY A 242 14.07 31.19 -25.39
C GLY A 242 12.71 30.99 -26.02
N THR A 243 11.65 31.31 -25.27
CA THR A 243 10.36 31.56 -25.90
C THR A 243 10.54 32.83 -26.71
N SER A 244 10.31 32.78 -28.01
CA SER A 244 10.16 33.99 -28.81
C SER A 244 9.08 34.85 -28.15
N ASP A 245 9.43 36.05 -27.68
CA ASP A 245 8.43 37.05 -27.33
C ASP A 245 7.49 37.20 -28.53
N LEU A 246 6.20 36.89 -28.35
CA LEU A 246 5.18 37.23 -29.35
C LEU A 246 5.10 38.76 -29.41
N SER A 247 5.95 39.38 -30.22
CA SER A 247 5.81 40.80 -30.52
C SER A 247 4.50 40.96 -31.30
N ALA A 248 3.51 41.60 -30.69
CA ALA A 248 2.26 41.92 -31.36
C ALA A 248 2.58 42.80 -32.57
N SER A 249 2.54 42.21 -33.77
CA SER A 249 2.77 42.97 -34.99
C SER A 249 1.59 43.94 -35.17
N LEU A 250 1.88 45.24 -35.12
CA LEU A 250 0.92 46.33 -35.38
C LEU A 250 0.09 46.09 -36.68
N PRO A 251 0.65 45.50 -37.76
CA PRO A 251 -0.12 45.17 -38.96
C PRO A 251 -1.23 44.13 -38.72
N MET A 252 -1.01 43.11 -37.88
CA MET A 252 -2.06 42.12 -37.54
C MET A 252 -3.18 42.69 -36.68
N LEU A 253 -2.89 43.70 -35.85
CA LEU A 253 -3.87 44.40 -35.03
C LEU A 253 -4.74 45.38 -35.84
N LEU A 254 -4.22 45.92 -36.95
CA LEU A 254 -4.91 46.88 -37.82
C LEU A 254 -5.72 46.24 -38.95
N LEU A 255 -5.41 44.99 -39.33
CA LEU A 255 -6.19 44.21 -40.31
C LEU A 255 -7.71 44.15 -40.02
N PRO A 256 -8.18 43.90 -38.78
CA PRO A 256 -9.61 43.94 -38.48
C PRO A 256 -10.18 45.35 -38.49
N LEU A 257 -9.39 46.42 -38.33
CA LEU A 257 -9.91 47.79 -38.40
C LEU A 257 -10.10 48.26 -39.85
N CYS A 258 -9.21 47.89 -40.76
CA CYS A 258 -9.36 48.20 -42.19
C CYS A 258 -10.54 47.49 -42.85
N ALA A 259 -10.86 46.26 -42.39
CA ALA A 259 -12.04 45.54 -42.86
C ALA A 259 -13.37 46.22 -42.46
N TRP A 260 -13.38 47.04 -41.41
CA TRP A 260 -14.57 47.77 -40.95
C TRP A 260 -14.65 49.20 -41.51
N VAL A 261 -13.58 49.71 -42.13
CA VAL A 261 -13.52 51.07 -42.71
C VAL A 261 -13.79 51.08 -44.22
N LEU A 262 -13.78 49.93 -44.92
CA LEU A 262 -14.26 49.91 -46.31
C LEU A 262 -15.79 50.13 -46.34
N PRO A 263 -16.28 51.27 -46.84
CA PRO A 263 -17.71 51.50 -46.98
C PRO A 263 -18.27 50.59 -48.08
N PRO A 264 -19.51 50.11 -47.95
CA PRO A 264 -20.18 49.35 -49.01
C PRO A 264 -20.62 50.32 -50.11
N GLN A 265 -19.69 50.72 -50.98
CA GLN A 265 -19.98 51.60 -52.13
C GLN A 265 -19.36 51.10 -53.45
N LEU A 266 -18.86 49.86 -53.51
CA LEU A 266 -18.32 49.25 -54.73
C LEU A 266 -18.96 47.89 -55.08
N LEU A 267 -20.21 47.70 -54.68
CA LEU A 267 -21.09 46.65 -55.19
C LEU A 267 -22.38 47.33 -55.70
N ARG A 268 -22.27 47.95 -56.88
CA ARG A 268 -23.39 48.19 -57.79
C ARG A 268 -23.03 47.60 -59.14
#